data_AF-A0A1B6LNT7-F1
#
_entry.id   AF-A0A1B6LNT7-F1
#
_cell.length_a   1.000
_cell.length_b   1.000
_cell.length_c   1.000
_cell.angle_alpha   90.00
_cell.angle_beta   90.00
_cell.angle_gamma   90.00
#
_symmetry.space_group_name_H-M   'P 1'
#
loop_
_entity.id
_entity.type
_entity.pdbx_description
1 polymer ?
#
loop_
_entity_poly.entity_id
_entity_poly.type
_entity_poly.pdbx_seq_one_letter_code
_entity_poly.pdbx_strand_id
1 'polypeptide(L)'
;REARPRGDQYESYRHHAACWYSRVTFYWLTSLLHLGYRRPLELENLGQLPERETAATQFQLFNNIYQREKAQAAGGEVSLWWVYVRCYWTNFALGGLLKLLGDCVGLIPPLGISVVLQYVSSPPTLPHPELTVAELFSNGCVVAGLVLVSSLAQGSLSQATTHIVNVEGIRLKTALQALVYTKALRLRMSVKEEDSTQEGSSGTLTNLISEDTFNIMSCYWIGHYVWAIPLKIGVLMYLLYCKLGVSALIGAVCCILLLTPLQFLIGKQMSSNSKHISEWGDERLRQTNEVLQGVRLIKLCGWETEFANRILRTRRTELKYLDKDSLYWALMTFLTHASSALITLITLAAFYILEGSDLSPADVFTGLALFNQLTVPLFIFPITVPIIISAMVSTRRLEEFLRLPETHNVIPVTEPDIANKPEIKPKPDVVETNRPSRADSVFRLGDITELEEPEDDCDDEEG
;
A
#
# COMPACT_ATOMS: atom_id res chain seq x y z
N ARG A 1 0.94 13.07 -34.45
CA ARG A 1 1.93 13.80 -33.61
C ARG A 1 1.21 15.00 -33.01
N GLU A 2 0.54 14.85 -31.87
CA GLU A 2 0.04 16.01 -31.12
C GLU A 2 1.24 16.72 -30.50
N ALA A 3 1.31 18.02 -30.71
CA ALA A 3 2.43 18.85 -30.27
C ALA A 3 2.52 18.84 -28.74
N ARG A 4 3.64 18.35 -28.20
CA ARG A 4 4.01 18.57 -26.79
C ARG A 4 4.04 20.09 -26.56
N PRO A 5 3.37 20.64 -25.53
CA PRO A 5 3.61 22.03 -25.14
C PRO A 5 5.10 22.16 -24.76
N ARG A 6 5.84 22.92 -25.57
CA ARG A 6 7.23 23.30 -25.25
C ARG A 6 7.16 24.37 -24.18
N GLY A 7 7.58 24.06 -22.95
CA GLY A 7 7.84 25.08 -21.92
C GLY A 7 7.47 24.68 -20.50
N ASP A 8 6.41 23.90 -20.31
CA ASP A 8 5.98 23.49 -18.97
C ASP A 8 6.49 22.08 -18.66
N GLN A 9 7.12 21.91 -17.49
CA GLN A 9 7.47 20.60 -16.95
C GLN A 9 6.22 19.72 -16.95
N TYR A 10 6.23 18.66 -17.76
CA TYR A 10 5.09 17.75 -17.84
C TYR A 10 4.97 16.99 -16.52
N GLU A 11 3.97 17.32 -15.71
CA GLU A 11 3.59 16.55 -14.53
C GLU A 11 2.57 15.49 -14.92
N SER A 12 2.87 14.21 -14.68
CA SER A 12 1.89 13.13 -14.88
C SER A 12 0.97 12.96 -13.68
N TYR A 13 1.51 13.16 -12.47
CA TYR A 13 0.72 13.07 -11.24
C TYR A 13 -0.01 14.39 -10.96
N ARG A 14 -1.26 14.50 -11.43
CA ARG A 14 -2.06 15.73 -11.38
C ARG A 14 -3.17 15.71 -10.33
N HIS A 15 -3.11 14.81 -9.35
CA HIS A 15 -4.19 14.63 -8.38
C HIS A 15 -4.55 15.94 -7.65
N HIS A 16 -3.56 16.76 -7.24
CA HIS A 16 -3.84 18.01 -6.54
C HIS A 16 -4.36 19.14 -7.46
N ALA A 17 -3.89 19.20 -8.70
CA ALA A 17 -4.28 20.21 -9.68
C ALA A 17 -5.62 19.91 -10.36
N ALA A 18 -6.11 18.67 -10.27
CA ALA A 18 -7.35 18.24 -10.91
C ALA A 18 -8.60 18.83 -10.26
N CYS A 19 -9.64 19.06 -11.07
CA CYS A 19 -10.95 19.45 -10.56
C CYS A 19 -11.53 18.37 -9.64
N TRP A 20 -12.51 18.74 -8.80
CA TRP A 20 -13.15 17.83 -7.84
C TRP A 20 -13.59 16.50 -8.49
N TYR A 21 -14.31 16.57 -9.61
CA TYR A 21 -14.80 15.38 -10.31
C TYR A 21 -13.66 14.46 -10.76
N SER A 22 -12.61 15.03 -11.35
CA SER A 22 -11.45 14.27 -11.81
C SER A 22 -10.63 13.68 -10.67
N ARG A 23 -10.65 14.28 -9.47
CA ARG A 23 -10.01 13.71 -8.27
C ARG A 23 -10.74 12.47 -7.78
N VAL A 24 -12.07 12.54 -7.68
CA VAL A 24 -12.90 11.41 -7.20
C VAL A 24 -12.86 10.23 -8.16
N THR A 25 -12.91 10.50 -9.47
CA THR A 25 -12.98 9.46 -10.50
C THR A 25 -11.61 9.03 -11.05
N PHE A 26 -10.53 9.68 -10.61
CA PHE A 26 -9.17 9.51 -11.15
C PHE A 26 -9.07 9.75 -12.67
N TYR A 27 -9.97 10.56 -13.24
CA TYR A 27 -10.02 10.82 -14.69
C TYR A 27 -8.72 11.40 -15.27
N TRP A 28 -7.92 12.10 -14.46
CA TRP A 28 -6.62 12.64 -14.88
C TRP A 28 -5.66 11.55 -15.35
N LEU A 29 -5.82 10.31 -14.87
CA LEU A 29 -5.02 9.15 -15.25
C LEU A 29 -5.38 8.59 -16.64
N THR A 30 -6.60 8.85 -17.14
CA THR A 30 -7.11 8.28 -18.39
C THR A 30 -6.24 8.59 -19.61
N SER A 31 -5.65 9.79 -19.66
CA SER A 31 -4.74 10.19 -20.74
C SER A 31 -3.49 9.32 -20.82
N LEU A 32 -2.88 9.01 -19.67
CA LEU A 32 -1.71 8.15 -19.56
C LEU A 32 -2.06 6.68 -19.88
N LEU A 33 -3.21 6.20 -19.41
CA LEU A 33 -3.68 4.84 -19.69
C LEU A 33 -3.92 4.63 -21.18
N HIS A 34 -4.55 5.60 -21.84
CA HIS A 34 -4.79 5.54 -23.28
C HIS A 34 -3.49 5.63 -24.08
N LEU A 35 -2.48 6.38 -23.61
CA LEU A 35 -1.14 6.37 -24.20
C LEU A 35 -0.49 4.99 -24.07
N GLY A 36 -0.57 4.37 -22.90
CA GLY A 36 -0.05 3.02 -22.62
C GLY A 36 -0.74 1.91 -23.42
N TYR A 37 -2.01 2.10 -23.77
CA TYR A 37 -2.73 1.19 -24.67
C TYR A 37 -2.17 1.22 -26.10
N ARG A 38 -1.74 2.40 -26.57
CA ARG A 38 -1.24 2.58 -27.94
C ARG A 38 0.24 2.21 -28.09
N ARG A 39 1.03 2.38 -27.04
CA ARG A 39 2.46 2.06 -27.04
C ARG A 39 2.98 1.78 -25.63
N PRO A 40 4.05 0.99 -25.46
CA PRO A 40 4.73 0.84 -24.19
C PRO A 40 5.11 2.21 -23.60
N LEU A 41 4.88 2.40 -22.30
CA LEU A 41 5.23 3.62 -21.60
C LEU A 41 6.73 3.65 -21.28
N GLU A 42 7.37 4.76 -21.61
CA GLU A 42 8.75 5.05 -21.24
C GLU A 42 8.80 6.02 -20.05
N LEU A 43 9.96 6.12 -19.37
CA LEU A 43 10.15 7.00 -18.20
C LEU A 43 9.81 8.46 -18.54
N GLU A 44 10.14 8.92 -19.75
CA GLU A 44 9.79 10.26 -20.22
C GLU A 44 8.28 10.54 -20.25
N ASN A 45 7.45 9.51 -20.37
CA ASN A 45 5.99 9.64 -20.42
C ASN A 45 5.37 9.81 -19.02
N LEU A 46 6.12 9.54 -17.96
CA LEU A 46 5.67 9.67 -16.57
C LEU A 46 5.91 11.07 -16.00
N GLY A 47 6.65 11.92 -16.71
CA GLY A 47 6.85 13.30 -16.29
C GLY A 47 7.58 13.46 -14.95
N GLN A 48 7.55 14.66 -14.41
CA GLN A 48 8.09 14.95 -13.08
C GLN A 48 6.99 14.87 -12.01
N LEU A 49 7.42 14.60 -10.78
CA LEU A 49 6.56 14.67 -9.61
C LEU A 49 6.43 16.14 -9.17
N PRO A 50 5.25 16.56 -8.69
CA PRO A 50 5.08 17.88 -8.08
C PRO A 50 6.07 18.09 -6.92
N GLU A 51 6.50 19.32 -6.67
CA GLU A 51 7.49 19.66 -5.63
C GLU A 51 7.15 19.08 -4.25
N ARG A 52 5.85 19.04 -3.91
CA ARG A 52 5.32 18.46 -2.67
C ARG A 52 5.61 16.97 -2.54
N GLU A 53 5.67 16.22 -3.64
CA GLU A 53 5.89 14.77 -3.64
C GLU A 53 7.37 14.41 -3.83
N THR A 54 8.27 15.39 -3.93
CA THR A 54 9.70 15.12 -4.10
C THR A 54 10.33 14.59 -2.81
N ALA A 55 11.39 13.78 -2.97
CA ALA A 55 12.14 13.24 -1.85
C ALA A 55 12.76 14.32 -0.96
N ALA A 56 13.21 15.44 -1.54
CA ALA A 56 13.79 16.55 -0.81
C ALA A 56 12.77 17.18 0.17
N THR A 57 11.57 17.48 -0.32
CA THR A 57 10.49 18.07 0.51
C THR A 57 10.06 17.12 1.63
N GLN A 58 9.84 15.84 1.30
CA GLN A 58 9.41 14.85 2.29
C GLN A 58 10.50 14.56 3.33
N PHE A 59 11.76 14.51 2.91
CA PHE A 59 12.91 14.38 3.82
C PHE A 59 13.04 15.59 4.74
N GLN A 60 12.94 16.82 4.23
CA GLN A 60 13.03 18.02 5.05
C GLN A 60 11.92 18.09 6.09
N LEU A 61 10.66 17.80 5.70
CA LEU A 61 9.53 17.74 6.62
C LEU A 61 9.78 16.73 7.74
N PHE A 62 10.16 15.50 7.36
CA PHE A 62 10.42 14.43 8.32
C PHE A 62 11.60 14.74 9.23
N ASN A 63 12.73 15.17 8.67
CA ASN A 63 13.95 15.47 9.41
C ASN A 63 13.74 16.63 10.39
N ASN A 64 13.00 17.67 10.02
CA ASN A 64 12.69 18.77 10.94
C ASN A 64 11.93 18.30 12.19
N ILE A 65 10.97 17.39 12.02
CA ILE A 65 10.22 16.80 13.15
C ILE A 65 11.12 15.85 13.94
N TYR A 66 11.86 14.97 13.25
CA TYR A 66 12.81 14.04 13.88
C TYR A 66 13.87 14.74 14.74
N GLN A 67 14.47 15.83 14.26
CA GLN A 67 15.45 16.60 15.02
C GLN A 67 14.82 17.31 16.23
N ARG A 68 13.56 17.77 16.11
CA ARG A 68 12.82 18.35 17.26
C ARG A 68 12.58 17.30 18.34
N GLU A 69 12.14 16.09 17.97
CA GLU A 69 11.99 14.99 18.93
C GLU A 69 13.33 14.63 19.58
N LYS A 70 14.40 14.55 18.78
CA LYS A 70 15.75 14.25 19.26
C LYS A 70 16.25 15.30 20.27
N ALA A 71 15.98 16.58 20.01
CA ALA A 71 16.33 17.66 20.94
C ALA A 71 15.51 17.59 22.24
N GLN A 72 14.22 17.26 22.16
CA GLN A 72 13.34 17.12 23.32
C GLN A 72 13.67 15.89 24.18
N ALA A 73 14.18 14.81 23.57
CA ALA A 73 14.53 13.59 24.27
C ALA A 73 15.74 13.70 25.21
N ALA A 74 16.50 14.82 25.20
CA ALA A 74 17.64 15.10 26.09
C ALA A 74 18.65 13.94 26.24
N GLY A 75 18.88 13.17 25.17
CA GLY A 75 19.75 11.98 25.17
C GLY A 75 19.05 10.64 25.37
N GLY A 76 17.72 10.63 25.56
CA GLY A 76 16.88 9.44 25.53
C GLY A 76 16.63 8.89 24.13
N GLU A 77 16.00 7.71 24.08
CA GLU A 77 15.68 7.05 22.82
C GLU A 77 14.55 7.79 22.07
N VAL A 78 14.81 8.19 20.82
CA VAL A 78 13.78 8.77 19.95
C VAL A 78 12.93 7.64 19.39
N SER A 79 11.64 7.64 19.73
CA SER A 79 10.68 6.71 19.13
C SER A 79 10.27 7.21 17.75
N LEU A 80 10.56 6.42 16.72
CA LEU A 80 10.18 6.77 15.35
C LEU A 80 8.66 6.74 15.14
N TRP A 81 7.93 5.92 15.89
CA TRP A 81 6.46 5.87 15.83
C TRP A 81 5.81 7.23 16.05
N TRP A 82 6.31 7.99 17.03
CA TRP A 82 5.82 9.34 17.30
C TRP A 82 6.14 10.32 16.18
N VAL A 83 7.32 10.19 15.57
CA VAL A 83 7.71 11.00 14.41
C VAL A 83 6.80 10.69 13.22
N TYR A 84 6.50 9.41 12.96
CA TYR A 84 5.60 8.99 11.88
C TYR A 84 4.23 9.65 12.03
N VAL A 85 3.64 9.52 13.22
CA VAL A 85 2.32 10.10 13.53
C VAL A 85 2.37 11.62 13.38
N ARG A 86 3.33 12.32 13.99
CA ARG A 86 3.40 13.79 13.91
C ARG A 86 3.57 14.32 12.49
N CYS A 87 4.26 13.59 11.60
CA CYS A 87 4.44 14.00 10.21
C CYS A 87 3.16 13.90 9.37
N TYR A 88 2.40 12.80 9.51
CA TYR A 88 1.36 12.43 8.54
C TYR A 88 -0.03 12.19 9.13
N TRP A 89 -0.26 12.45 10.42
CA TRP A 89 -1.53 12.11 11.08
C TRP A 89 -2.76 12.82 10.49
N THR A 90 -2.65 14.03 9.95
CA THR A 90 -3.81 14.80 9.49
C THR A 90 -4.50 14.13 8.30
N ASN A 91 -3.72 13.76 7.28
CA ASN A 91 -4.22 13.07 6.11
C ASN A 91 -4.56 11.60 6.43
N PHE A 92 -3.80 10.96 7.33
CA PHE A 92 -4.14 9.63 7.81
C PHE A 92 -5.49 9.62 8.54
N ALA A 93 -5.75 10.58 9.44
CA ALA A 93 -7.04 10.72 10.12
C ALA A 93 -8.19 11.01 9.15
N LEU A 94 -7.96 11.85 8.13
CA LEU A 94 -8.92 12.08 7.05
C LEU A 94 -9.25 10.77 6.30
N GLY A 95 -8.24 9.97 5.97
CA GLY A 95 -8.43 8.63 5.39
C GLY A 95 -9.29 7.74 6.28
N GLY A 96 -9.04 7.75 7.59
CA GLY A 96 -9.86 7.01 8.56
C GLY A 96 -11.33 7.47 8.62
N LEU A 97 -11.57 8.77 8.57
CA LEU A 97 -12.93 9.32 8.53
C LEU A 97 -13.66 8.89 7.24
N LEU A 98 -13.01 8.99 6.09
CA LEU A 98 -13.60 8.55 4.81
C LEU A 98 -13.84 7.04 4.78
N LYS A 99 -12.97 6.25 5.40
CA LYS A 99 -13.16 4.80 5.57
C LYS A 99 -14.43 4.51 6.37
N LEU A 100 -14.60 5.18 7.51
CA LEU A 100 -15.78 5.02 8.37
C LEU A 100 -17.06 5.39 7.62
N LEU A 101 -17.06 6.55 6.95
CA LEU A 101 -18.19 6.98 6.13
C LEU A 101 -18.50 5.97 5.01
N GLY A 102 -17.47 5.46 4.34
CA GLY A 102 -17.62 4.43 3.32
C GLY A 102 -18.21 3.13 3.86
N ASP A 103 -17.77 2.68 5.05
CA ASP A 103 -18.34 1.50 5.71
C ASP A 103 -19.80 1.72 6.12
N CYS A 104 -20.16 2.90 6.65
CA CYS A 104 -21.54 3.25 6.98
C CYS A 104 -22.45 3.27 5.74
N VAL A 105 -22.01 3.93 4.66
CA VAL A 105 -22.75 3.98 3.39
C VAL A 105 -22.88 2.57 2.79
N GLY A 106 -21.87 1.71 2.97
CA GLY A 106 -21.90 0.31 2.53
C GLY A 106 -22.92 -0.58 3.23
N LEU A 107 -23.56 -0.12 4.32
CA LEU A 107 -24.68 -0.82 4.97
C LEU A 107 -26.03 -0.52 4.33
N ILE A 108 -26.12 0.55 3.52
CA ILE A 108 -27.37 0.94 2.85
C ILE A 108 -27.82 -0.12 1.85
N PRO A 109 -26.97 -0.71 0.98
CA PRO A 109 -27.42 -1.72 0.01
C PRO A 109 -28.06 -2.97 0.63
N PRO A 110 -27.46 -3.64 1.63
CA PRO A 110 -28.09 -4.79 2.29
C PRO A 110 -29.45 -4.44 2.91
N LEU A 111 -29.55 -3.31 3.60
CA LEU A 111 -30.80 -2.89 4.26
C LEU A 111 -31.86 -2.45 3.25
N GLY A 112 -31.44 -1.80 2.16
CA GLY A 112 -32.32 -1.36 1.08
C GLY A 112 -32.97 -2.51 0.33
N ILE A 113 -32.27 -3.64 0.14
CA ILE A 113 -32.84 -4.85 -0.48
C ILE A 113 -34.07 -5.35 0.29
N SER A 114 -34.05 -5.29 1.62
CA SER A 114 -35.19 -5.65 2.47
C SER A 114 -36.45 -4.85 2.09
N VAL A 115 -36.31 -3.54 1.97
CA VAL A 115 -37.42 -2.61 1.69
C VAL A 115 -37.91 -2.76 0.24
N VAL A 116 -36.99 -2.91 -0.72
CA VAL A 116 -37.33 -3.16 -2.12
C VAL A 116 -38.16 -4.44 -2.24
N LEU A 117 -37.75 -5.52 -1.56
CA LEU A 117 -38.45 -6.79 -1.64
C LEU A 117 -39.82 -6.77 -0.95
N GLN A 118 -39.94 -6.07 0.18
CA GLN A 118 -41.23 -5.84 0.84
C GLN A 118 -42.18 -5.04 -0.06
N TYR A 119 -41.69 -3.98 -0.72
CA TYR A 119 -42.48 -3.17 -1.64
C TYR A 119 -43.00 -3.96 -2.85
N VAL A 120 -42.17 -4.84 -3.42
CA VAL A 120 -42.58 -5.73 -4.53
C VAL A 120 -43.58 -6.78 -4.06
N SER A 121 -43.43 -7.29 -2.84
CA SER A 121 -44.30 -8.32 -2.28
C SER A 121 -45.66 -7.77 -1.82
N SER A 122 -45.74 -6.48 -1.46
CA SER A 122 -46.94 -5.82 -0.98
C SER A 122 -47.03 -4.40 -1.55
N PRO A 123 -47.46 -4.25 -2.82
CA PRO A 123 -47.54 -2.94 -3.45
C PRO A 123 -48.57 -2.06 -2.73
N PRO A 124 -48.24 -0.81 -2.39
CA PRO A 124 -49.17 0.08 -1.71
C PRO A 124 -50.38 0.38 -2.59
N THR A 125 -51.58 0.25 -2.03
CA THR A 125 -52.80 0.79 -2.64
C THR A 125 -52.75 2.33 -2.60
N LEU A 126 -53.09 2.96 -3.74
CA LEU A 126 -52.93 4.41 -4.05
C LEU A 126 -53.32 5.40 -2.93
N PRO A 127 -52.71 6.61 -2.89
CA PRO A 127 -52.29 7.23 -1.64
C PRO A 127 -53.21 8.35 -1.12
N HIS A 128 -53.16 8.53 0.19
CA HIS A 128 -53.54 9.78 0.86
C HIS A 128 -52.66 10.95 0.34
N PRO A 129 -53.18 12.20 0.28
CA PRO A 129 -52.51 13.31 -0.40
C PRO A 129 -51.30 13.94 0.33
N GLU A 130 -50.91 13.46 1.50
CA GLU A 130 -49.80 14.03 2.29
C GLU A 130 -48.56 13.14 2.23
N LEU A 131 -47.58 13.53 1.40
CA LEU A 131 -46.33 12.80 1.24
C LEU A 131 -45.45 12.95 2.48
N THR A 132 -45.39 11.92 3.32
CA THR A 132 -44.53 11.94 4.52
C THR A 132 -43.12 11.40 4.18
N VAL A 133 -42.06 11.90 4.82
CA VAL A 133 -40.67 11.39 4.61
C VAL A 133 -40.55 9.88 4.85
N ALA A 134 -41.36 9.31 5.76
CA ALA A 134 -41.41 7.88 6.00
C ALA A 134 -41.98 7.09 4.81
N GLU A 135 -43.00 7.62 4.13
CA GLU A 135 -43.59 7.00 2.94
C GLU A 135 -42.65 7.07 1.74
N LEU A 136 -41.83 8.14 1.65
CA LEU A 136 -40.79 8.25 0.63
C LEU A 136 -39.75 7.12 0.75
N PHE A 137 -39.30 6.81 1.97
CA PHE A 137 -38.39 5.69 2.23
C PHE A 137 -39.07 4.32 2.24
N SER A 138 -40.39 4.25 2.23
CA SER A 138 -41.16 3.01 2.02
C SER A 138 -41.30 2.66 0.53
N ASN A 139 -41.15 3.64 -0.37
CA ASN A 139 -41.22 3.42 -1.80
C ASN A 139 -39.98 2.66 -2.32
N GLY A 140 -40.18 1.42 -2.78
CA GLY A 140 -39.10 0.56 -3.27
C GLY A 140 -38.33 1.12 -4.45
N CYS A 141 -38.95 1.91 -5.34
CA CYS A 141 -38.26 2.53 -6.47
C CYS A 141 -37.28 3.62 -6.01
N VAL A 142 -37.67 4.43 -5.01
CA VAL A 142 -36.81 5.46 -4.42
C VAL A 142 -35.64 4.81 -3.69
N VAL A 143 -35.92 3.76 -2.91
CA VAL A 143 -34.87 2.99 -2.21
C VAL A 143 -33.92 2.31 -3.19
N ALA A 144 -34.40 1.76 -4.32
CA ALA A 144 -33.52 1.20 -5.35
C ALA A 144 -32.57 2.26 -5.94
N GLY A 145 -33.06 3.48 -6.19
CA GLY A 145 -32.22 4.62 -6.57
C GLY A 145 -31.21 4.98 -5.49
N LEU A 146 -31.62 5.00 -4.22
CA LEU A 146 -30.73 5.24 -3.07
C LEU A 146 -29.65 4.16 -2.95
N VAL A 147 -29.99 2.90 -3.16
CA VAL A 147 -29.04 1.78 -3.17
C VAL A 147 -27.97 2.03 -4.24
N LEU A 148 -28.34 2.37 -5.47
CA LEU A 148 -27.39 2.69 -6.54
C LEU A 148 -26.45 3.85 -6.16
N VAL A 149 -27.01 4.97 -5.69
CA VAL A 149 -26.23 6.15 -5.29
C VAL A 149 -25.29 5.81 -4.12
N SER A 150 -25.78 5.07 -3.13
CA SER A 150 -24.98 4.65 -1.98
C SER A 150 -23.84 3.71 -2.39
N SER A 151 -24.06 2.76 -3.31
CA SER A 151 -23.01 1.87 -3.81
C SER A 151 -21.92 2.64 -4.56
N LEU A 152 -22.29 3.61 -5.40
CA LEU A 152 -21.32 4.48 -6.09
C LEU A 152 -20.53 5.36 -5.10
N ALA A 153 -21.22 5.90 -4.10
CA ALA A 153 -20.60 6.70 -3.04
C ALA A 153 -19.65 5.85 -2.18
N GLN A 154 -20.05 4.64 -1.78
CA GLN A 154 -19.22 3.68 -1.05
C GLN A 154 -17.94 3.36 -1.85
N GLY A 155 -18.07 3.03 -3.14
CA GLY A 155 -16.94 2.74 -4.01
C GLY A 155 -15.97 3.92 -4.09
N SER A 156 -16.51 5.13 -4.29
CA SER A 156 -15.72 6.36 -4.38
C SER A 156 -14.99 6.69 -3.06
N LEU A 157 -15.67 6.58 -1.92
CA LEU A 157 -15.09 6.80 -0.59
C LEU A 157 -14.00 5.77 -0.26
N SER A 158 -14.22 4.50 -0.63
CA SER A 158 -13.24 3.42 -0.47
C SER A 158 -11.96 3.68 -1.27
N GLN A 159 -12.11 4.10 -2.54
CA GLN A 159 -10.97 4.43 -3.39
C GLN A 159 -10.25 5.70 -2.94
N ALA A 160 -10.99 6.74 -2.55
CA ALA A 160 -10.41 7.96 -1.98
C ALA A 160 -9.60 7.68 -0.71
N THR A 161 -10.13 6.84 0.18
CA THR A 161 -9.42 6.37 1.39
C THR A 161 -8.13 5.67 1.00
N THR A 162 -8.22 4.67 0.12
CA THR A 162 -7.08 3.85 -0.33
C THR A 162 -5.99 4.72 -0.95
N HIS A 163 -6.37 5.68 -1.77
CA HIS A 163 -5.44 6.63 -2.36
C HIS A 163 -4.72 7.48 -1.30
N ILE A 164 -5.45 8.08 -0.35
CA ILE A 164 -4.86 8.92 0.70
C ILE A 164 -3.85 8.12 1.52
N VAL A 165 -4.23 6.95 2.03
CA VAL A 165 -3.35 6.15 2.91
C VAL A 165 -2.13 5.63 2.16
N ASN A 166 -2.27 5.25 0.89
CA ASN A 166 -1.16 4.82 0.06
C ASN A 166 -0.18 5.96 -0.23
N VAL A 167 -0.69 7.15 -0.55
CA VAL A 167 0.15 8.33 -0.78
C VAL A 167 0.91 8.72 0.49
N GLU A 168 0.27 8.76 1.66
CA GLU A 168 0.98 9.04 2.92
C GLU A 168 2.01 7.95 3.25
N GLY A 169 1.71 6.68 3.00
CA GLY A 169 2.67 5.58 3.15
C GLY A 169 3.89 5.77 2.25
N ILE A 170 3.68 6.11 0.98
CA ILE A 170 4.75 6.36 0.01
C ILE A 170 5.61 7.55 0.45
N ARG A 171 5.01 8.66 0.88
CA ARG A 171 5.75 9.83 1.40
C ARG A 171 6.64 9.47 2.59
N LEU A 172 6.09 8.70 3.54
CA LEU A 172 6.87 8.20 4.68
C LEU A 172 8.04 7.32 4.19
N LYS A 173 7.78 6.36 3.30
CA LYS A 173 8.82 5.51 2.71
C LYS A 173 9.94 6.34 2.09
N THR A 174 9.60 7.30 1.24
CA THR A 174 10.57 8.16 0.56
C THR A 174 11.40 8.98 1.55
N ALA A 175 10.77 9.55 2.59
CA ALA A 175 11.47 10.29 3.63
C ALA A 175 12.44 9.40 4.42
N LEU A 176 12.03 8.17 4.76
CA LEU A 176 12.87 7.20 5.45
C LEU A 176 14.06 6.76 4.62
N GLN A 177 13.86 6.49 3.32
CA GLN A 177 14.95 6.14 2.41
C GLN A 177 16.00 7.26 2.33
N ALA A 178 15.56 8.52 2.21
CA ALA A 178 16.45 9.67 2.22
C ALA A 178 17.18 9.86 3.57
N LEU A 179 16.50 9.59 4.69
CA LEU A 179 17.10 9.65 6.03
C LEU A 179 18.18 8.57 6.21
N VAL A 180 17.89 7.33 5.83
CA VAL A 180 18.85 6.22 5.89
C VAL A 180 20.06 6.52 5.01
N TYR A 181 19.84 7.02 3.80
CA TYR A 181 20.91 7.40 2.88
C TYR A 181 21.78 8.52 3.46
N THR A 182 21.17 9.58 4.00
CA THR A 182 21.89 10.70 4.63
C THR A 182 22.67 10.26 5.86
N LYS A 183 22.09 9.37 6.68
CA LYS A 183 22.76 8.78 7.84
C LYS A 183 23.96 7.95 7.41
N ALA A 184 23.81 7.10 6.38
CA ALA A 184 24.87 6.24 5.87
C ALA A 184 26.10 7.04 5.43
N LEU A 185 25.92 8.20 4.80
CA LEU A 185 27.01 9.10 4.41
C LEU A 185 27.75 9.74 5.58
N ARG A 186 27.17 9.74 6.78
CA ARG A 186 27.75 10.31 8.01
C ARG A 186 28.19 9.26 9.01
N LEU A 187 28.02 7.97 8.71
CA LEU A 187 28.44 6.92 9.62
C LEU A 187 29.95 6.97 9.82
N ARG A 188 30.37 6.85 11.08
CA ARG A 188 31.78 6.68 11.38
C ARG A 188 32.25 5.32 10.86
N MET A 189 33.20 5.32 9.94
CA MET A 189 33.99 4.13 9.61
C MET A 189 34.71 3.67 10.88
N SER A 190 34.18 2.64 11.54
CA SER A 190 34.87 2.00 12.65
C SER A 190 35.96 1.10 12.08
N VAL A 191 37.22 1.49 12.26
CA VAL A 191 38.42 0.68 11.93
C VAL A 191 38.60 -0.45 12.97
N LYS A 192 37.51 -1.15 13.35
CA LYS A 192 37.61 -2.39 14.13
C LYS A 192 37.24 -3.55 13.22
N GLU A 193 38.25 -4.02 12.51
CA GLU A 193 38.23 -5.17 11.61
C GLU A 193 38.19 -6.54 12.34
N GLU A 194 38.11 -6.61 13.67
CA GLU A 194 38.38 -7.88 14.37
C GLU A 194 37.19 -8.57 15.07
N ASP A 195 36.01 -7.96 15.15
CA ASP A 195 34.82 -8.68 15.65
C ASP A 195 33.64 -8.52 14.69
N SER A 196 33.35 -9.62 14.01
CA SER A 196 32.27 -9.87 13.08
C SER A 196 30.88 -9.56 13.66
N THR A 197 30.48 -8.30 13.61
CA THR A 197 29.05 -7.96 13.57
C THR A 197 28.78 -7.21 12.27
N GLN A 198 28.01 -7.84 11.40
CA GLN A 198 27.54 -7.37 10.09
C GLN A 198 26.62 -6.13 10.18
N GLU A 199 26.70 -5.35 11.25
CA GLU A 199 25.76 -4.28 11.61
C GLU A 199 25.90 -3.02 10.73
N GLY A 200 26.97 -2.94 9.91
CA GLY A 200 27.18 -1.88 8.92
C GLY A 200 27.40 -2.39 7.48
N SER A 201 27.12 -3.68 7.20
CA SER A 201 27.35 -4.25 5.86
C SER A 201 26.47 -3.59 4.80
N SER A 202 27.00 -3.40 3.58
CA SER A 202 26.24 -2.89 2.42
C SER A 202 24.93 -3.66 2.18
N GLY A 203 24.87 -4.94 2.57
CA GLY A 203 23.65 -5.76 2.52
C GLY A 203 22.59 -5.31 3.52
N THR A 204 22.98 -5.03 4.76
CA THR A 204 22.09 -4.52 5.82
C THR A 204 21.50 -3.16 5.45
N LEU A 205 22.33 -2.26 4.88
CA LEU A 205 21.87 -0.96 4.39
C LEU A 205 20.86 -1.09 3.24
N THR A 206 21.13 -2.01 2.29
CA THR A 206 20.22 -2.26 1.17
C THR A 206 18.87 -2.76 1.69
N ASN A 207 18.88 -3.70 2.64
CA ASN A 207 17.65 -4.22 3.25
C ASN A 207 16.86 -3.14 4.01
N LEU A 208 17.55 -2.25 4.75
CA LEU A 208 16.92 -1.12 5.42
C LEU A 208 16.18 -0.22 4.43
N ILE A 209 16.80 0.10 3.29
CA ILE A 209 16.23 0.98 2.26
C ILE A 209 15.11 0.29 1.48
N SER A 210 15.25 -0.98 1.09
CA SER A 210 14.29 -1.67 0.22
C SER A 210 13.14 -2.31 0.99
N GLU A 211 13.45 -3.14 1.98
CA GLU A 211 12.52 -4.04 2.65
C GLU A 211 11.90 -3.37 3.88
N ASP A 212 12.74 -2.77 4.74
CA ASP A 212 12.26 -2.26 6.03
C ASP A 212 11.40 -1.01 5.85
N THR A 213 11.79 -0.09 4.95
CA THR A 213 10.92 1.04 4.59
C THR A 213 9.63 0.61 3.90
N PHE A 214 9.65 -0.48 3.12
CA PHE A 214 8.44 -1.02 2.48
C PHE A 214 7.49 -1.67 3.48
N ASN A 215 8.01 -2.39 4.47
CA ASN A 215 7.21 -2.94 5.56
C ASN A 215 6.52 -1.82 6.37
N ILE A 216 7.22 -0.72 6.64
CA ILE A 216 6.66 0.46 7.30
C ILE A 216 5.58 1.13 6.43
N MET A 217 5.84 1.29 5.12
CA MET A 217 4.84 1.78 4.14
C MET A 217 3.57 0.93 4.14
N SER A 218 3.73 -0.40 4.15
CA SER A 218 2.61 -1.36 4.13
C SER A 218 1.75 -1.28 5.39
N CYS A 219 2.33 -0.88 6.53
CA CYS A 219 1.57 -0.62 7.76
C CYS A 219 0.56 0.52 7.60
N TYR A 220 0.89 1.58 6.86
CA TYR A 220 -0.04 2.67 6.58
C TYR A 220 -1.24 2.20 5.74
N TRP A 221 -0.99 1.32 4.77
CA TRP A 221 -2.05 0.74 3.94
C TRP A 221 -3.08 -0.05 4.76
N ILE A 222 -2.61 -0.82 5.76
CA ILE A 222 -3.50 -1.66 6.58
C ILE A 222 -3.99 -0.96 7.86
N GLY A 223 -3.42 0.19 8.24
CA GLY A 223 -3.61 0.77 9.57
C GLY A 223 -5.07 1.03 9.97
N HIS A 224 -5.93 1.48 9.04
CA HIS A 224 -7.34 1.69 9.35
C HIS A 224 -8.16 0.40 9.47
N TYR A 225 -7.70 -0.71 8.89
CA TYR A 225 -8.40 -1.99 9.02
C TYR A 225 -8.37 -2.52 10.46
N VAL A 226 -7.34 -2.16 11.25
CA VAL A 226 -7.17 -2.61 12.64
C VAL A 226 -8.37 -2.25 13.52
N TRP A 227 -8.90 -1.04 13.40
CA TRP A 227 -10.07 -0.60 14.18
C TRP A 227 -11.38 -0.70 13.38
N ALA A 228 -11.33 -0.54 12.04
CA ALA A 228 -12.53 -0.60 11.22
C ALA A 228 -13.11 -2.01 11.13
N ILE A 229 -12.27 -3.06 11.10
CA ILE A 229 -12.75 -4.45 11.05
C ILE A 229 -13.56 -4.83 12.29
N PRO A 230 -13.05 -4.67 13.54
CA PRO A 230 -13.82 -4.98 14.73
C PRO A 230 -15.13 -4.19 14.82
N LEU A 231 -15.08 -2.89 14.51
CA LEU A 231 -16.27 -2.03 14.49
C LEU A 231 -17.31 -2.53 13.47
N LYS A 232 -16.87 -2.84 12.25
CA LYS A 232 -17.74 -3.34 11.18
C LYS A 232 -18.37 -4.69 11.52
N ILE A 233 -17.60 -5.62 12.10
CA ILE A 233 -18.13 -6.90 12.57
C ILE A 233 -19.20 -6.66 13.64
N GLY A 234 -18.94 -5.78 14.62
CA GLY A 234 -19.92 -5.45 15.67
C GLY A 234 -21.24 -4.91 15.11
N VAL A 235 -21.17 -3.95 14.17
CA VAL A 235 -22.35 -3.38 13.52
C VAL A 235 -23.10 -4.41 12.69
N LEU A 236 -22.40 -5.24 11.91
CA LEU A 236 -23.02 -6.30 11.11
C LEU A 236 -23.71 -7.34 12.00
N MET A 237 -23.08 -7.73 13.10
CA MET A 237 -23.67 -8.65 14.07
C MET A 237 -24.93 -8.07 14.73
N TYR A 238 -24.93 -6.78 15.06
CA TYR A 238 -26.12 -6.10 15.58
C TYR A 238 -27.25 -6.07 14.54
N LEU A 239 -26.96 -5.68 13.29
CA LEU A 239 -27.98 -5.65 12.23
C LEU A 239 -28.54 -7.03 11.90
N LEU A 240 -27.69 -8.06 11.92
CA LEU A 240 -28.11 -9.45 11.77
C LEU A 240 -29.03 -9.89 12.91
N TYR A 241 -28.72 -9.53 14.15
CA TYR A 241 -29.58 -9.79 15.30
C TYR A 241 -30.94 -9.09 15.16
N CYS A 242 -30.97 -7.85 14.67
CA CYS A 242 -32.23 -7.13 14.41
C CYS A 242 -33.11 -7.78 13.33
N LYS A 243 -32.52 -8.52 12.38
CA LYS A 243 -33.24 -9.11 11.23
C LYS A 243 -33.58 -10.59 11.40
N LEU A 244 -32.69 -11.38 11.99
CA LEU A 244 -32.80 -12.84 12.11
C LEU A 244 -32.74 -13.32 13.57
N GLY A 245 -32.86 -12.41 14.54
CA GLY A 245 -32.96 -12.75 15.94
C GLY A 245 -31.71 -13.43 16.51
N VAL A 246 -31.93 -14.30 17.49
CA VAL A 246 -30.85 -15.03 18.20
C VAL A 246 -30.20 -16.06 17.28
N SER A 247 -30.93 -16.54 16.28
CA SER A 247 -30.46 -17.51 15.30
C SER A 247 -29.23 -17.03 14.52
N ALA A 248 -29.14 -15.74 14.18
CA ALA A 248 -27.96 -15.18 13.54
C ALA A 248 -26.72 -15.13 14.46
N LEU A 249 -26.93 -14.89 15.75
CA LEU A 249 -25.83 -14.95 16.73
C LEU A 249 -25.31 -16.38 16.87
N ILE A 250 -26.20 -17.37 16.90
CA ILE A 250 -25.81 -18.79 16.94
C ILE A 250 -25.00 -19.16 15.70
N GLY A 251 -25.47 -18.80 14.51
CA GLY A 251 -24.75 -19.07 13.26
C GLY A 251 -23.36 -18.44 13.22
N ALA A 252 -23.25 -17.17 13.61
CA ALA A 252 -21.97 -16.47 13.66
C ALA A 252 -21.02 -17.05 14.72
N VAL A 253 -21.50 -17.29 15.95
CA VAL A 253 -20.67 -17.86 17.04
C VAL A 253 -20.22 -19.28 16.68
N CYS A 254 -21.13 -20.11 16.17
CA CYS A 254 -20.79 -21.48 15.75
C CYS A 254 -19.72 -21.48 14.66
N CYS A 255 -19.87 -20.60 13.66
CA CYS A 255 -18.87 -20.45 12.61
C CYS A 255 -17.53 -19.91 13.13
N ILE A 256 -17.54 -18.89 13.99
CA ILE A 256 -16.31 -18.35 14.60
C ILE A 256 -15.59 -19.46 15.38
N LEU A 257 -16.31 -20.25 16.18
CA LEU A 257 -15.74 -21.33 16.99
C LEU A 257 -15.25 -22.51 16.15
N LEU A 258 -15.87 -22.80 15.01
CA LEU A 258 -15.44 -23.89 14.12
C LEU A 258 -14.29 -23.47 13.20
N LEU A 259 -14.42 -22.30 12.56
CA LEU A 259 -13.53 -21.90 11.47
C LEU A 259 -12.30 -21.14 11.94
N THR A 260 -12.42 -20.27 12.96
CA THR A 260 -11.28 -19.47 13.42
C THR A 260 -10.12 -20.34 13.94
N PRO A 261 -10.35 -21.39 14.75
CA PRO A 261 -9.26 -22.27 15.17
C PRO A 261 -8.62 -23.00 13.99
N LEU A 262 -9.41 -23.46 13.03
CA LEU A 262 -8.91 -24.16 11.86
C LEU A 262 -8.08 -23.23 10.96
N GLN A 263 -8.55 -22.00 10.71
CA GLN A 263 -7.78 -20.96 10.03
C GLN A 263 -6.49 -20.66 10.81
N PHE A 264 -6.54 -20.48 12.13
CA PHE A 264 -5.35 -20.21 12.93
C PHE A 264 -4.31 -21.34 12.85
N LEU A 265 -4.74 -22.61 12.92
CA LEU A 265 -3.85 -23.77 12.79
C LEU A 265 -3.18 -23.85 11.42
N ILE A 266 -3.96 -23.65 10.34
CA ILE A 266 -3.42 -23.59 8.98
C ILE A 266 -2.44 -22.42 8.86
N GLY A 267 -2.77 -21.24 9.38
CA GLY A 267 -1.93 -20.05 9.33
C GLY A 267 -0.61 -20.22 10.08
N LYS A 268 -0.64 -20.87 11.26
CA LYS A 268 0.57 -21.22 12.01
C LYS A 268 1.46 -22.17 11.21
N GLN A 269 0.87 -23.17 10.57
CA GLN A 269 1.61 -24.13 9.77
C GLN A 269 2.18 -23.49 8.49
N MET A 270 1.41 -22.60 7.85
CA MET A 270 1.84 -21.79 6.70
C MET A 270 3.05 -20.92 7.07
N SER A 271 2.98 -20.19 8.19
CA SER A 271 4.09 -19.38 8.68
C SER A 271 5.36 -20.20 8.99
N SER A 272 5.20 -21.39 9.56
CA SER A 272 6.33 -22.31 9.77
C SER A 272 6.94 -22.78 8.44
N ASN A 273 6.09 -23.10 7.45
CA ASN A 273 6.50 -23.52 6.12
C ASN A 273 7.24 -22.42 5.34
N SER A 274 6.83 -21.16 5.49
CA SER A 274 7.52 -20.02 4.87
C SER A 274 8.99 -19.92 5.28
N LYS A 275 9.36 -20.32 6.51
CA LYS A 275 10.76 -20.34 6.95
C LYS A 275 11.59 -21.30 6.10
N HIS A 276 11.09 -22.52 5.88
CA HIS A 276 11.77 -23.49 5.04
C HIS A 276 11.85 -23.07 3.57
N ILE A 277 10.82 -22.39 3.05
CA ILE A 277 10.85 -21.81 1.70
C ILE A 277 12.00 -20.81 1.60
N SER A 278 12.13 -19.90 2.57
CA SER A 278 13.22 -18.93 2.61
C SER A 278 14.59 -19.61 2.72
N GLU A 279 14.77 -20.56 3.64
CA GLU A 279 16.03 -21.30 3.82
C GLU A 279 16.52 -21.97 2.53
N TRP A 280 15.64 -22.72 1.85
CA TRP A 280 16.00 -23.40 0.59
C TRP A 280 16.11 -22.44 -0.59
N GLY A 281 15.34 -21.35 -0.59
CA GLY A 281 15.45 -20.27 -1.57
C GLY A 281 16.80 -19.57 -1.51
N ASP A 282 17.27 -19.26 -0.31
CA ASP A 282 18.56 -18.63 -0.05
C ASP A 282 19.72 -19.55 -0.45
N GLU A 283 19.67 -20.84 -0.07
CA GLU A 283 20.68 -21.81 -0.48
C GLU A 283 20.74 -21.96 -2.00
N ARG A 284 19.60 -22.02 -2.69
CA ARG A 284 19.56 -22.08 -4.17
C ARG A 284 20.18 -20.82 -4.77
N LEU A 285 19.85 -19.64 -4.25
CA LEU A 285 20.40 -18.38 -4.73
C LEU A 285 21.92 -18.31 -4.53
N ARG A 286 22.41 -18.77 -3.37
CA ARG A 286 23.85 -18.88 -3.07
C ARG A 286 24.56 -19.77 -4.08
N GLN A 287 24.07 -21.00 -4.30
CA GLN A 287 24.64 -21.93 -5.28
C GLN A 287 24.64 -21.35 -6.70
N THR A 288 23.55 -20.68 -7.09
CA THR A 288 23.44 -20.03 -8.40
C THR A 288 24.48 -18.91 -8.56
N ASN A 289 24.66 -18.09 -7.51
CA ASN A 289 25.63 -17.01 -7.52
C ASN A 289 27.08 -17.52 -7.61
N GLU A 290 27.43 -18.58 -6.86
CA GLU A 290 28.75 -19.22 -6.95
C GLU A 290 29.06 -19.74 -8.37
N VAL A 291 28.08 -20.35 -9.04
CA VAL A 291 28.21 -20.81 -10.43
C VAL A 291 28.39 -19.65 -11.40
N LEU A 292 27.64 -18.55 -11.24
CA LEU A 292 27.77 -17.37 -12.10
C LEU A 292 29.13 -16.69 -11.93
N GLN A 293 29.62 -16.57 -10.71
CA GLN A 293 30.96 -16.04 -10.43
C GLN A 293 32.07 -16.92 -11.03
N GLY A 294 31.89 -18.25 -11.00
CA GLY A 294 32.82 -19.24 -11.54
C GLY A 294 32.59 -19.65 -13.00
N VAL A 295 31.73 -18.96 -13.76
CA VAL A 295 31.17 -19.48 -15.03
C VAL A 295 32.23 -19.84 -16.08
N ARG A 296 33.32 -19.06 -16.17
CA ARG A 296 34.40 -19.30 -17.14
C ARG A 296 35.11 -20.63 -16.87
N LEU A 297 35.42 -20.92 -15.61
CA LEU A 297 36.07 -22.17 -15.21
C LEU A 297 35.15 -23.37 -15.43
N ILE A 298 33.88 -23.24 -15.04
CA ILE A 298 32.88 -24.30 -15.20
C ILE A 298 32.72 -24.68 -16.68
N LYS A 299 32.66 -23.69 -17.58
CA LYS A 299 32.61 -23.92 -19.03
C LYS A 299 33.88 -24.54 -19.59
N LEU A 300 35.05 -24.06 -19.16
CA LEU A 300 36.34 -24.60 -19.61
C LEU A 300 36.49 -26.09 -19.25
N CYS A 301 35.92 -26.51 -18.12
CA CYS A 301 35.96 -27.89 -17.65
C CYS A 301 34.77 -28.75 -18.13
N GLY A 302 33.78 -28.19 -18.84
CA GLY A 302 32.57 -28.90 -19.25
C GLY A 302 31.71 -29.41 -18.08
N TRP A 303 31.70 -28.68 -16.96
CA TRP A 303 31.00 -29.08 -15.73
C TRP A 303 29.58 -28.51 -15.60
N GLU A 304 29.02 -27.90 -16.64
CA GLU A 304 27.75 -27.16 -16.55
C GLU A 304 26.61 -28.06 -16.08
N THR A 305 26.55 -29.29 -16.60
CA THR A 305 25.49 -30.26 -16.27
C THR A 305 25.54 -30.70 -14.81
N GLU A 306 26.74 -30.89 -14.26
CA GLU A 306 26.91 -31.32 -12.87
C GLU A 306 26.50 -30.21 -11.89
N PHE A 307 26.93 -28.97 -12.11
CA PHE A 307 26.51 -27.82 -11.31
C PHE A 307 25.02 -27.53 -11.45
N ALA A 308 24.47 -27.61 -12.67
CA ALA A 308 23.03 -27.46 -12.89
C ALA A 308 22.22 -28.52 -12.13
N ASN A 309 22.66 -29.78 -12.17
CA ASN A 309 22.01 -30.86 -11.43
C ASN A 309 22.02 -30.63 -9.91
N ARG A 310 23.09 -30.05 -9.35
CA ARG A 310 23.15 -29.69 -7.93
C ARG A 310 22.12 -28.61 -7.58
N ILE A 311 22.05 -27.53 -8.36
CA ILE A 311 21.05 -26.47 -8.18
C ILE A 311 19.62 -27.03 -8.32
N LEU A 312 19.39 -27.91 -9.30
CA LEU A 312 18.08 -28.54 -9.51
C LEU A 312 17.65 -29.44 -8.35
N ARG A 313 18.58 -30.11 -7.66
CA ARG A 313 18.26 -30.88 -6.44
C ARG A 313 17.75 -29.96 -5.33
N THR A 314 18.43 -28.84 -5.09
CA THR A 314 17.99 -27.80 -4.14
C THR A 314 16.63 -27.24 -4.53
N ARG A 315 16.44 -26.92 -5.82
CA ARG A 315 15.17 -26.41 -6.36
C ARG A 315 14.02 -27.40 -6.18
N ARG A 316 14.24 -28.71 -6.36
CA ARG A 316 13.18 -29.71 -6.12
C ARG A 316 12.74 -29.75 -4.66
N THR A 317 13.66 -29.53 -3.71
CA THR A 317 13.31 -29.43 -2.30
C THR A 317 12.54 -28.15 -2.01
N GLU A 318 13.01 -27.01 -2.50
CA GLU A 318 12.29 -25.72 -2.41
C GLU A 318 10.87 -25.83 -2.97
N LEU A 319 10.70 -26.45 -4.14
CA LEU A 319 9.40 -26.66 -4.78
C LEU A 319 8.43 -27.49 -3.92
N LYS A 320 8.90 -28.52 -3.21
CA LYS A 320 8.03 -29.29 -2.30
C LYS A 320 7.42 -28.41 -1.21
N TYR A 321 8.19 -27.46 -0.69
CA TYR A 321 7.68 -26.52 0.31
C TYR A 321 6.76 -25.46 -0.30
N LEU A 322 7.05 -25.00 -1.53
CA LEU A 322 6.17 -24.08 -2.28
C LEU A 322 4.82 -24.73 -2.65
N ASP A 323 4.81 -26.00 -3.06
CA ASP A 323 3.58 -26.76 -3.35
C ASP A 323 2.73 -26.91 -2.07
N LYS A 324 3.39 -27.19 -0.95
CA LYS A 324 2.77 -27.27 0.37
C LYS A 324 2.19 -25.91 0.81
N ASP A 325 2.84 -24.81 0.49
CA ASP A 325 2.33 -23.45 0.75
C ASP A 325 1.10 -23.12 -0.11
N SER A 326 1.16 -23.50 -1.39
CA SER A 326 0.04 -23.36 -2.32
C SER A 326 -1.19 -24.12 -1.80
N LEU A 327 -1.00 -25.31 -1.21
CA LEU A 327 -2.07 -26.06 -0.55
C LEU A 327 -2.64 -25.30 0.66
N TYR A 328 -1.81 -24.65 1.48
CA TYR A 328 -2.30 -23.84 2.61
C TYR A 328 -3.13 -22.64 2.15
N TRP A 329 -2.68 -21.94 1.10
CA TRP A 329 -3.46 -20.86 0.49
C TRP A 329 -4.79 -21.35 -0.08
N ALA A 330 -4.79 -22.50 -0.75
CA ALA A 330 -6.02 -23.12 -1.26
C ALA A 330 -6.99 -23.46 -0.12
N LEU A 331 -6.50 -24.08 0.95
CA LEU A 331 -7.31 -24.43 2.13
C LEU A 331 -7.86 -23.17 2.84
N MET A 332 -7.04 -22.13 3.01
CA MET A 332 -7.48 -20.86 3.60
C MET A 332 -8.56 -20.16 2.78
N THR A 333 -8.37 -20.12 1.46
CA THR A 333 -9.31 -19.50 0.53
C THR A 333 -10.63 -20.28 0.52
N PHE A 334 -10.55 -21.62 0.44
CA PHE A 334 -11.71 -22.50 0.55
C PHE A 334 -12.47 -22.26 1.85
N LEU A 335 -11.78 -22.28 2.99
CA LEU A 335 -12.39 -22.12 4.30
C LEU A 335 -13.06 -20.75 4.48
N THR A 336 -12.44 -19.70 3.93
CA THR A 336 -12.97 -18.34 3.92
C THR A 336 -14.27 -18.26 3.12
N HIS A 337 -14.33 -18.82 1.92
CA HIS A 337 -15.56 -18.80 1.12
C HIS A 337 -16.63 -19.76 1.67
N ALA A 338 -16.23 -20.93 2.16
CA ALA A 338 -17.11 -21.88 2.83
C ALA A 338 -17.74 -21.27 4.10
N SER A 339 -17.04 -20.33 4.77
CA SER A 339 -17.57 -19.65 5.96
C SER A 339 -18.89 -18.93 5.71
N SER A 340 -19.01 -18.19 4.61
CA SER A 340 -20.24 -17.44 4.31
C SER A 340 -21.43 -18.38 4.09
N ALA A 341 -21.20 -19.47 3.35
CA ALA A 341 -22.21 -20.49 3.09
C ALA A 341 -22.60 -21.23 4.39
N LEU A 342 -21.61 -21.63 5.20
CA LEU A 342 -21.83 -22.36 6.44
C LEU A 342 -22.57 -21.50 7.48
N ILE A 343 -22.19 -20.22 7.63
CA ILE A 343 -22.90 -19.29 8.53
C ILE A 343 -24.36 -19.18 8.12
N THR A 344 -24.62 -18.98 6.82
CA THR A 344 -25.98 -18.86 6.30
C THR A 344 -26.78 -20.14 6.59
N LEU A 345 -26.21 -21.31 6.29
CA LEU A 345 -26.85 -22.61 6.51
C LEU A 345 -27.20 -22.82 7.99
N ILE A 346 -26.23 -22.63 8.89
CA ILE A 346 -26.43 -22.81 10.33
C ILE A 346 -27.45 -21.81 10.87
N THR A 347 -27.40 -20.55 10.41
CA THR A 347 -28.34 -19.51 10.84
C THR A 347 -29.77 -19.87 10.44
N LEU A 348 -30.00 -20.24 9.18
CA LEU A 348 -31.34 -20.60 8.70
C LEU A 348 -31.86 -21.87 9.37
N ALA A 349 -31.00 -22.85 9.60
CA ALA A 349 -31.35 -24.06 10.33
C ALA A 349 -31.71 -23.75 11.80
N ALA A 350 -30.92 -22.91 12.48
CA ALA A 350 -31.22 -22.46 13.84
C ALA A 350 -32.54 -21.68 13.92
N PHE A 351 -32.80 -20.81 12.93
CA PHE A 351 -34.04 -20.04 12.84
C PHE A 351 -35.25 -20.96 12.74
N TYR A 352 -35.21 -21.92 11.83
CA TYR A 352 -36.30 -22.88 11.65
C TYR A 352 -36.59 -23.68 12.93
N ILE A 353 -35.56 -24.03 13.70
CA ILE A 353 -35.69 -24.84 14.92
C ILE A 353 -36.18 -24.00 16.11
N LEU A 354 -35.71 -22.76 16.26
CA LEU A 354 -35.92 -21.96 17.47
C LEU A 354 -37.04 -20.92 17.35
N GLU A 355 -37.15 -20.26 16.19
CA GLU A 355 -38.01 -19.09 15.97
C GLU A 355 -39.21 -19.41 15.07
N GLY A 356 -39.22 -20.58 14.43
CA GLY A 356 -40.33 -21.08 13.62
C GLY A 356 -40.14 -20.80 12.12
N SER A 357 -41.24 -20.90 11.35
CA SER A 357 -41.19 -20.93 9.88
C SER A 357 -41.57 -19.62 9.18
N ASP A 358 -41.89 -18.55 9.90
CA ASP A 358 -42.33 -17.27 9.32
C ASP A 358 -41.15 -16.37 8.91
N LEU A 359 -40.25 -16.93 8.09
CA LEU A 359 -39.09 -16.19 7.60
C LEU A 359 -39.46 -15.47 6.29
N SER A 360 -39.58 -14.14 6.34
CA SER A 360 -39.84 -13.34 5.15
C SER A 360 -38.67 -13.46 4.15
N PRO A 361 -38.93 -13.57 2.84
CA PRO A 361 -37.87 -13.46 1.83
C PRO A 361 -36.99 -12.23 2.03
N ALA A 362 -37.57 -11.10 2.48
CA ALA A 362 -36.85 -9.86 2.74
C ALA A 362 -35.76 -10.03 3.80
N ASP A 363 -36.04 -10.80 4.85
CA ASP A 363 -35.09 -11.02 5.94
C ASP A 363 -34.01 -12.04 5.54
N VAL A 364 -34.36 -13.07 4.77
CA VAL A 364 -33.38 -14.03 4.20
C VAL A 364 -32.36 -13.32 3.31
N PHE A 365 -32.82 -12.56 2.32
CA PHE A 365 -31.93 -11.90 1.37
C PHE A 365 -31.10 -10.80 2.04
N THR A 366 -31.66 -10.09 3.00
CA THR A 366 -30.92 -9.10 3.80
C THR A 366 -29.86 -9.77 4.67
N GLY A 367 -30.21 -10.86 5.36
CA GLY A 367 -29.28 -11.64 6.18
C GLY A 367 -28.13 -12.20 5.35
N LEU A 368 -28.43 -12.79 4.18
CA LEU A 368 -27.42 -13.28 3.25
C LEU A 368 -26.48 -12.16 2.76
N ALA A 369 -27.02 -10.99 2.42
CA ALA A 369 -26.23 -9.84 2.03
C ALA A 369 -25.31 -9.36 3.18
N LEU A 370 -25.81 -9.31 4.41
CA LEU A 370 -25.02 -8.95 5.60
C LEU A 370 -23.94 -9.99 5.92
N PHE A 371 -24.22 -11.29 5.80
CA PHE A 371 -23.22 -12.35 5.97
C PHE A 371 -22.10 -12.27 4.93
N ASN A 372 -22.42 -12.01 3.67
CA ASN A 372 -21.40 -11.82 2.62
C ASN A 372 -20.49 -10.61 2.92
N GLN A 373 -20.97 -9.59 3.63
CA GLN A 373 -20.13 -8.46 4.05
C GLN A 373 -19.12 -8.82 5.16
N LEU A 374 -19.31 -9.93 5.88
CA LEU A 374 -18.36 -10.42 6.90
C LEU A 374 -17.17 -11.16 6.28
N THR A 375 -17.29 -11.68 5.05
CA THR A 375 -16.23 -12.50 4.43
C THR A 375 -14.91 -11.74 4.28
N VAL A 376 -14.95 -10.51 3.74
CA VAL A 376 -13.73 -9.71 3.51
C VAL A 376 -13.03 -9.31 4.82
N PRO A 377 -13.72 -8.78 5.85
CA PRO A 377 -13.12 -8.51 7.15
C PRO A 377 -12.45 -9.74 7.79
N LEU A 378 -13.11 -10.91 7.74
CA LEU A 378 -12.58 -12.15 8.31
C LEU A 378 -11.34 -12.65 7.55
N PHE A 379 -11.26 -12.42 6.24
CA PHE A 379 -10.10 -12.75 5.43
C PHE A 379 -8.91 -11.81 5.66
N ILE A 380 -9.16 -10.50 5.77
CA ILE A 380 -8.11 -9.49 5.90
C ILE A 380 -7.51 -9.47 7.31
N PHE A 381 -8.29 -9.80 8.34
CA PHE A 381 -7.84 -9.72 9.72
C PHE A 381 -6.56 -10.55 10.00
N PRO A 382 -6.47 -11.84 9.60
CA PRO A 382 -5.24 -12.62 9.74
C PRO A 382 -4.03 -12.06 8.99
N ILE A 383 -4.25 -11.39 7.85
CA ILE A 383 -3.18 -10.79 7.02
C ILE A 383 -2.65 -9.49 7.66
N THR A 384 -3.51 -8.78 8.41
CA THR A 384 -3.16 -7.50 9.04
C THR A 384 -2.09 -7.66 10.12
N VAL A 385 -2.17 -8.73 10.91
CA VAL A 385 -1.28 -8.94 12.06
C VAL A 385 0.20 -9.10 11.63
N PRO A 386 0.56 -9.98 10.67
CA PRO A 386 1.92 -10.08 10.16
C PRO A 386 2.48 -8.76 9.62
N ILE A 387 1.68 -7.97 8.88
CA ILE A 387 2.13 -6.69 8.32
C ILE A 387 2.53 -5.72 9.45
N ILE A 388 1.74 -5.64 10.52
CA ILE A 388 2.05 -4.80 11.68
C ILE A 388 3.32 -5.29 12.38
N ILE A 389 3.45 -6.59 12.62
CA ILE A 389 4.65 -7.17 13.25
C ILE A 389 5.90 -6.87 12.42
N SER A 390 5.85 -7.06 11.10
CA SER A 390 6.95 -6.74 10.19
C SER A 390 7.32 -5.26 10.25
N ALA A 391 6.34 -4.36 10.32
CA ALA A 391 6.59 -2.93 10.48
C ALA A 391 7.21 -2.57 11.84
N MET A 392 6.81 -3.26 12.92
CA MET A 392 7.42 -3.11 14.24
C MET A 392 8.89 -3.53 14.27
N VAL A 393 9.20 -4.71 13.72
CA VAL A 393 10.58 -5.20 13.63
C VAL A 393 11.44 -4.30 12.72
N SER A 394 10.87 -3.84 11.60
CA SER A 394 11.53 -2.91 10.67
C SER A 394 11.81 -1.55 11.31
N THR A 395 10.85 -1.01 12.06
CA THR A 395 11.03 0.25 12.81
C THR A 395 12.11 0.13 13.86
N ARG A 396 12.16 -0.99 14.60
CA ARG A 396 13.20 -1.25 15.58
C ARG A 396 14.60 -1.29 14.95
N ARG A 397 14.77 -2.02 13.85
CA ARG A 397 16.05 -2.08 13.11
C ARG A 397 16.48 -0.70 12.59
N LEU A 398 15.52 0.10 12.15
CA LEU A 398 15.76 1.47 11.72
C LEU A 398 16.20 2.36 12.87
N GLU A 399 15.57 2.25 14.05
CA GLU A 399 15.99 2.95 15.27
C GLU A 399 17.41 2.54 15.69
N GLU A 400 17.73 1.24 15.68
CA GLU A 400 19.08 0.71 15.96
C GLU A 400 20.13 1.29 14.99
N PHE A 401 19.84 1.31 13.68
CA PHE A 401 20.72 1.91 12.67
C PHE A 401 20.91 3.43 12.86
N LEU A 402 19.84 4.17 13.18
CA LEU A 402 19.92 5.61 13.39
C LEU A 402 20.69 6.00 14.66
N ARG A 403 20.87 5.07 15.61
CA ARG A 403 21.68 5.28 16.82
C ARG A 403 23.18 5.12 16.59
N LEU A 404 23.61 4.52 15.47
CA LEU A 404 25.02 4.34 15.17
C LEU A 404 25.79 5.69 15.17
N PRO A 405 27.04 5.70 15.63
CA PRO A 405 27.81 6.94 15.79
C PRO A 405 28.10 7.61 14.44
N GLU A 406 27.87 8.91 14.38
CA GLU A 406 28.18 9.74 13.20
C GLU A 406 29.57 10.36 13.32
N THR A 407 30.25 10.56 12.19
CA THR A 407 31.36 11.50 12.08
C THR A 407 30.81 12.92 12.05
N HIS A 408 31.45 13.84 12.77
CA HIS A 408 31.13 15.27 12.63
C HIS A 408 31.39 15.70 11.19
N ASN A 409 30.43 16.43 10.60
CA ASN A 409 30.58 17.03 9.28
C ASN A 409 31.87 17.87 9.26
N VAL A 410 32.89 17.44 8.51
CA VAL A 410 34.18 18.16 8.37
C VAL A 410 34.08 19.29 7.34
N ILE A 411 32.90 19.60 6.82
CA ILE A 411 32.74 20.77 5.95
C ILE A 411 32.57 21.98 6.86
N PRO A 412 33.56 22.90 6.94
CA PRO A 412 33.38 24.14 7.67
C PRO A 412 32.21 24.88 7.04
N VAL A 413 31.22 25.22 7.86
CA VAL A 413 30.27 26.27 7.51
C VAL A 413 31.12 27.49 7.22
N THR A 414 31.30 27.82 5.94
CA THR A 414 31.88 29.10 5.58
C THR A 414 30.79 30.09 5.95
N GLU A 415 30.87 30.65 7.15
CA GLU A 415 30.11 31.84 7.48
C GLU A 415 30.43 32.85 6.37
N PRO A 416 29.44 33.35 5.61
CA PRO A 416 29.72 34.43 4.68
C PRO A 416 30.23 35.59 5.52
N ASP A 417 31.47 36.00 5.28
CA ASP A 417 32.14 37.13 5.93
C ASP A 417 31.21 38.36 5.91
N ILE A 418 30.49 38.62 7.01
CA ILE A 418 29.64 39.81 7.17
C ILE A 418 30.51 41.04 7.54
N ALA A 419 31.84 40.93 7.50
CA ALA A 419 32.73 41.97 7.96
C ALA A 419 33.06 43.07 6.93
N ASN A 420 32.72 42.92 5.64
CA ASN A 420 33.03 43.95 4.63
C ASN A 420 31.91 44.13 3.60
N LYS A 421 30.81 44.77 3.99
CA LYS A 421 29.93 45.45 3.04
C LYS A 421 30.34 46.92 2.94
N PRO A 422 30.74 47.45 1.77
CA PRO A 422 30.74 48.89 1.57
C PRO A 422 29.30 49.41 1.65
N GLU A 423 29.08 50.49 2.40
CA GLU A 423 27.78 51.18 2.49
C GLU A 423 27.30 51.59 1.08
N ILE A 424 26.26 50.92 0.59
CA ILE A 424 25.55 51.35 -0.61
C ILE A 424 24.45 52.32 -0.16
N LYS A 425 24.67 53.61 -0.41
CA LYS A 425 23.62 54.64 -0.29
C LYS A 425 22.49 54.33 -1.29
N PRO A 426 21.21 54.49 -0.90
CA PRO A 426 20.10 54.22 -1.81
C PRO A 426 20.02 55.30 -2.90
N LYS A 427 20.01 54.87 -4.17
CA LYS A 427 19.56 55.70 -5.30
C LYS A 427 18.06 55.46 -5.52
N PRO A 428 17.30 56.51 -5.89
CA PRO A 428 15.85 56.44 -5.99
C PRO A 428 15.38 55.63 -7.20
N ASP A 429 14.16 55.11 -7.05
CA ASP A 429 13.45 54.20 -7.95
C ASP A 429 13.48 54.62 -9.42
N VAL A 430 13.96 53.70 -10.28
CA VAL A 430 13.65 53.71 -11.71
C VAL A 430 13.12 52.33 -12.08
N VAL A 431 11.85 52.34 -12.50
CA VAL A 431 11.11 51.21 -13.05
C VAL A 431 11.77 50.79 -14.37
N GLU A 432 12.30 49.57 -14.44
CA GLU A 432 12.70 48.96 -15.70
C GLU A 432 12.15 47.54 -15.85
N THR A 433 11.57 47.31 -17.01
CA THR A 433 10.81 46.16 -17.46
C THR A 433 11.69 44.93 -17.68
N ASN A 434 11.38 43.80 -17.03
CA ASN A 434 12.08 42.53 -17.21
C ASN A 434 11.81 41.92 -18.61
N ARG A 435 12.83 41.90 -19.47
CA ARG A 435 13.07 40.83 -20.46
C ARG A 435 14.12 39.88 -19.88
N PRO A 436 14.00 38.55 -20.02
CA PRO A 436 15.03 37.64 -19.55
C PRO A 436 16.17 37.56 -20.56
N SER A 437 17.35 38.06 -20.20
CA SER A 437 18.60 37.77 -20.92
C SER A 437 19.21 36.47 -20.39
N ARG A 438 19.48 35.56 -21.34
CA ARG A 438 20.36 34.38 -21.23
C ARG A 438 21.60 34.68 -20.38
N ALA A 439 21.86 33.83 -19.39
CA ALA A 439 23.18 33.69 -18.77
C ALA A 439 23.71 32.30 -19.15
N ASP A 440 24.78 32.30 -19.95
CA ASP A 440 25.59 31.14 -20.28
C ASP A 440 26.34 30.68 -19.02
N SER A 441 26.06 29.46 -18.56
CA SER A 441 26.89 28.78 -17.56
C SER A 441 27.68 27.66 -18.25
N VAL A 442 28.98 27.94 -18.42
CA VAL A 442 30.02 27.02 -18.86
C VAL A 442 30.21 25.92 -17.82
N PHE A 443 29.81 24.69 -18.15
CA PHE A 443 30.39 23.45 -17.62
C PHE A 443 30.23 22.37 -18.70
N ARG A 444 31.28 22.16 -19.49
CA ARG A 444 31.36 21.08 -20.48
C ARG A 444 31.67 19.78 -19.73
N LEU A 445 30.71 18.86 -19.68
CA LEU A 445 30.97 17.44 -19.45
C LEU A 445 31.10 16.79 -20.83
N GLY A 446 32.23 16.11 -21.07
CA GLY A 446 32.66 15.66 -22.39
C GLY A 446 31.70 14.69 -23.08
N ASP A 447 31.59 14.87 -24.39
CA ASP A 447 31.02 13.93 -25.36
C ASP A 447 31.64 12.54 -25.22
N ILE A 448 30.79 11.53 -25.04
CA ILE A 448 31.07 10.15 -25.41
C ILE A 448 29.82 9.63 -26.13
N THR A 449 29.60 10.12 -27.33
CA THR A 449 28.73 9.50 -28.33
C THR A 449 29.40 9.66 -29.69
N GLU A 450 30.36 8.78 -29.98
CA GLU A 450 30.86 8.51 -31.33
C GLU A 450 31.64 7.18 -31.29
N LEU A 451 30.91 6.09 -31.52
CA LEU A 451 31.45 4.87 -32.10
C LEU A 451 30.43 4.43 -33.15
N GLU A 452 30.58 5.03 -34.33
CA GLU A 452 30.17 4.42 -35.60
C GLU A 452 31.07 3.20 -35.87
N GLU A 453 30.48 2.10 -36.32
CA GLU A 453 31.11 1.10 -37.19
C GLU A 453 30.02 0.13 -37.71
N PRO A 454 30.20 -0.50 -38.89
CA PRO A 454 29.65 -0.02 -40.16
C PRO A 454 28.59 -0.94 -40.78
N GLU A 455 27.91 -0.43 -41.80
CA GLU A 455 27.08 -1.19 -42.75
C GLU A 455 27.97 -2.16 -43.56
N ASP A 456 27.63 -3.45 -43.56
CA ASP A 456 28.06 -4.42 -44.58
C ASP A 456 26.80 -4.96 -45.27
N ASP A 457 26.63 -4.58 -46.53
CA ASP A 457 25.79 -5.22 -47.54
C ASP A 457 26.59 -6.34 -48.25
N CYS A 458 25.86 -7.26 -48.90
CA CYS A 458 26.29 -8.38 -49.77
C CYS A 458 26.51 -9.73 -49.04
N ASP A 459 26.01 -10.89 -49.50
CA ASP A 459 25.23 -11.30 -50.67
C ASP A 459 24.58 -12.67 -50.37
N ASP A 460 23.57 -13.03 -51.18
CA ASP A 460 23.01 -14.37 -51.34
C ASP A 460 24.09 -15.46 -51.65
N GLU A 461 23.92 -16.68 -51.12
CA GLU A 461 23.82 -17.95 -51.88
C GLU A 461 24.06 -19.23 -51.04
N GLU A 462 23.18 -20.21 -51.30
CA GLU A 462 23.34 -21.68 -51.23
C GLU A 462 23.76 -22.42 -49.93
N GLY A 463 22.90 -23.35 -49.50
CA GLY A 463 23.21 -24.43 -48.54
C GLY A 463 22.02 -24.95 -47.74
#